data_AF-A0A381ULK5-F1
#
_entry.id   AF-A0A381ULK5-F1
#
_cell.length_a   1.000
_cell.length_b   1.000
_cell.length_c   1.000
_cell.angle_alpha   90.00
_cell.angle_beta   90.00
_cell.angle_gamma   90.00
#
_symmetry.space_group_name_H-M   'P 1'
#
loop_
_entity.id
_entity.type
_entity.pdbx_description
1 polymer ?
#
loop_
_entity_poly.entity_id
_entity_poly.type
_entity_poly.pdbx_seq_one_letter_code
_entity_poly.pdbx_strand_id
1 'polypeptide(L)'
;IDSAAEEIHQAESSVLMISDEQRRDRMQDAIRAAVEESFDENTRKVYRRRLEVMAGMLWDRGQQEEARQALAAAIGLTDIRDLFRNHAFARAVAHRGVWLAYQDQQRELLAEQQRSGIVQP
;
A
#
# COMPACT_ATOMS: atom_id res chain seq x y z
N ILE A 1 5.44 -5.70 -2.35
CA ILE A 1 4.94 -5.16 -1.05
C ILE A 1 5.96 -5.34 0.06
N ASP A 2 6.38 -6.58 0.38
CA ASP A 2 7.33 -6.85 1.48
C ASP A 2 8.69 -6.17 1.25
N SER A 3 9.17 -6.17 -0.01
CA SER A 3 10.37 -5.41 -0.40
C SER A 3 10.26 -3.91 -0.10
N ALA A 4 9.09 -3.30 -0.28
CA ALA A 4 8.88 -1.89 0.00
C ALA A 4 8.78 -1.61 1.51
N ALA A 5 8.21 -2.53 2.29
CA ALA A 5 8.23 -2.45 3.75
C ALA A 5 9.66 -2.53 4.31
N GLU A 6 10.49 -3.38 3.72
CA GLU A 6 11.90 -3.51 4.09
C GLU A 6 12.71 -2.26 3.73
N GLU A 7 12.50 -1.68 2.54
CA GLU A 7 13.12 -0.39 2.17
C GLU A 7 12.74 0.73 3.14
N ILE A 8 11.48 0.76 3.61
CA ILE A 8 11.03 1.72 4.62
C ILE A 8 11.72 1.48 5.95
N HIS A 9 11.83 0.23 6.39
CA HIS A 9 12.52 -0.10 7.63
C HIS A 9 14.01 0.30 7.57
N GLN A 10 14.67 0.05 6.45
CA GLN A 10 16.05 0.49 6.22
C GLN A 10 16.16 2.01 6.18
N ALA A 11 15.18 2.70 5.59
CA ALA A 11 15.14 4.16 5.57
C ALA A 11 15.01 4.73 6.98
N GLU A 12 14.16 4.16 7.83
CA GLU A 12 13.97 4.63 9.20
C GLU A 12 15.13 4.31 10.14
N SER A 13 15.81 3.17 9.95
CA SER A 13 16.95 2.75 10.77
C SER A 13 18.29 3.33 10.30
N SER A 14 18.33 3.95 9.11
CA SER A 14 19.57 4.53 8.57
C SER A 14 19.98 5.82 9.29
N VAL A 15 21.10 5.75 10.00
CA VAL A 15 21.79 6.90 10.63
C VAL A 15 22.28 7.93 9.60
N LEU A 16 22.33 7.56 8.30
CA LEU A 16 22.86 8.38 7.21
C LEU A 16 21.84 9.37 6.61
N MET A 17 20.58 9.40 7.07
CA MET A 17 19.58 10.34 6.56
C MET A 17 19.67 11.71 7.24
N ILE A 18 19.90 12.74 6.43
CA ILE A 18 20.28 14.09 6.89
C ILE A 18 19.05 14.98 7.11
N SER A 19 17.88 14.68 6.51
CA SER A 19 16.62 15.42 6.72
C SER A 19 15.35 14.57 6.59
N ASP A 20 14.25 15.01 7.21
CA ASP A 20 12.91 14.38 7.13
C ASP A 20 12.34 14.34 5.70
N GLU A 21 12.79 15.26 4.83
CA GLU A 21 12.35 15.35 3.44
C GLU A 21 12.91 14.19 2.61
N GLN A 22 14.21 13.88 2.76
CA GLN A 22 14.84 12.72 2.12
C GLN A 22 14.18 11.40 2.54
N ARG A 23 13.67 11.33 3.78
CA ARG A 23 12.95 10.17 4.30
C ARG A 23 11.58 10.00 3.64
N ARG A 24 10.84 11.10 3.47
CA ARG A 24 9.53 11.09 2.79
C ARG A 24 9.66 10.73 1.33
N ASP A 25 10.70 11.19 0.65
CA ASP A 25 10.92 10.89 -0.75
C ASP A 25 11.21 9.40 -0.97
N ARG A 26 12.09 8.79 -0.15
CA ARG A 26 12.31 7.34 -0.22
C ARG A 26 11.06 6.52 0.07
N MET A 27 10.25 6.95 1.04
CA MET A 27 8.96 6.33 1.34
C MET A 27 8.01 6.38 0.13
N GLN A 28 7.90 7.54 -0.52
CA GLN A 28 7.08 7.70 -1.73
C GLN A 28 7.59 6.84 -2.89
N ASP A 29 8.92 6.73 -3.04
CA ASP A 29 9.55 5.88 -4.04
C ASP A 29 9.27 4.40 -3.80
N ALA A 30 9.39 3.93 -2.56
CA ALA A 30 9.05 2.56 -2.17
C ALA A 30 7.57 2.24 -2.43
N ILE A 31 6.66 3.16 -2.11
CA ILE A 31 5.22 2.99 -2.39
C ILE A 31 4.96 2.99 -3.91
N ARG A 32 5.65 3.82 -4.69
CA ARG A 32 5.54 3.81 -6.16
C ARG A 32 5.95 2.46 -6.73
N ALA A 33 7.10 1.95 -6.33
CA ALA A 33 7.58 0.63 -6.74
C ALA A 33 6.57 -0.46 -6.35
N ALA A 34 6.02 -0.40 -5.13
CA ALA A 34 4.99 -1.31 -4.67
C ALA A 34 3.70 -1.25 -5.50
N VAL A 35 3.26 -0.06 -5.95
CA VAL A 35 2.09 0.06 -6.83
C VAL A 35 2.36 -0.62 -8.17
N GLU A 36 3.51 -0.36 -8.78
CA GLU A 36 3.87 -0.90 -10.09
C GLU A 36 4.00 -2.43 -10.05
N GLU A 37 4.59 -2.97 -8.99
CA GLU A 37 4.73 -4.41 -8.78
C GLU A 37 3.38 -5.08 -8.46
N SER A 38 2.55 -4.45 -7.63
CA SER A 38 1.32 -5.07 -7.12
C SER A 38 0.16 -5.00 -8.11
N PHE A 39 0.16 -4.06 -9.05
CA PHE A 39 -0.92 -3.89 -10.03
C PHE A 39 -0.49 -4.32 -11.44
N ASP A 40 -0.08 -5.58 -11.55
CA ASP A 40 0.05 -6.26 -12.83
C ASP A 40 -1.32 -6.45 -13.53
N GLU A 41 -1.31 -6.89 -14.78
CA GLU A 41 -2.52 -7.03 -15.59
C GLU A 41 -3.57 -7.96 -14.94
N ASN A 42 -3.13 -9.05 -14.31
CA ASN A 42 -4.04 -9.99 -13.66
C ASN A 42 -4.65 -9.40 -12.39
N THR A 43 -3.84 -8.76 -11.57
CA THR A 43 -4.27 -8.13 -10.31
C THR A 43 -5.21 -6.96 -10.57
N ARG A 44 -4.96 -6.16 -11.62
CA ARG A 44 -5.88 -5.13 -12.10
C ARG A 44 -7.26 -5.71 -12.42
N LYS A 45 -7.34 -6.85 -13.14
CA LYS A 45 -8.61 -7.51 -13.45
C LYS A 45 -9.35 -7.98 -12.19
N VAL A 46 -8.62 -8.56 -11.23
CA VAL A 46 -9.20 -9.02 -9.96
C VAL A 46 -9.77 -7.85 -9.16
N TYR A 47 -9.00 -6.77 -8.98
CA TYR A 47 -9.48 -5.59 -8.25
C TYR A 47 -10.62 -4.87 -8.98
N ARG A 48 -10.56 -4.76 -10.31
CA ARG A 48 -11.67 -4.23 -11.12
C ARG A 48 -12.96 -4.99 -10.82
N ARG A 49 -12.93 -6.32 -10.90
CA ARG A 49 -14.11 -7.15 -10.64
C ARG A 49 -14.64 -6.96 -9.23
N ARG A 50 -13.76 -6.88 -8.23
CA ARG A 50 -14.16 -6.64 -6.83
C ARG A 50 -14.81 -5.26 -6.67
N LEU A 51 -14.26 -4.23 -7.29
CA LEU A 51 -14.81 -2.87 -7.25
C LEU A 51 -16.17 -2.77 -7.97
N GLU A 52 -16.35 -3.44 -9.11
CA GLU A 52 -17.65 -3.54 -9.79
C GLU A 52 -18.72 -4.17 -8.88
N VAL A 53 -18.38 -5.28 -8.21
CA VAL A 53 -19.28 -5.94 -7.27
C VAL A 53 -19.60 -5.04 -6.08
N MET A 54 -18.60 -4.35 -5.53
CA MET A 54 -18.84 -3.39 -4.44
C MET A 54 -19.71 -2.22 -4.88
N ALA A 55 -19.53 -1.71 -6.11
CA ALA A 55 -20.37 -0.64 -6.64
C ALA A 55 -21.85 -1.07 -6.68
N GLY A 56 -22.15 -2.28 -7.17
CA GLY A 56 -23.52 -2.82 -7.14
C GLY A 56 -24.07 -2.95 -5.71
N MET A 57 -23.27 -3.50 -4.80
CA MET A 57 -23.64 -3.64 -3.38
C MET A 57 -23.93 -2.31 -2.68
N LEU A 58 -23.18 -1.25 -3.01
CA LEU A 58 -23.39 0.10 -2.48
C LEU A 58 -24.64 0.73 -3.08
N TRP A 59 -24.85 0.52 -4.38
CA TRP A 59 -26.03 1.02 -5.09
C TRP A 59 -27.33 0.46 -4.48
N ASP A 60 -27.39 -0.86 -4.27
CA ASP A 60 -28.55 -1.53 -3.67
C ASP A 60 -28.86 -1.05 -2.24
N ARG A 61 -27.86 -0.52 -1.53
CA ARG A 61 -28.00 0.09 -0.20
C ARG A 61 -28.37 1.57 -0.23
N GLY A 62 -28.57 2.16 -1.40
CA GLY A 62 -28.85 3.59 -1.56
C GLY A 62 -27.61 4.49 -1.43
N GLN A 63 -26.41 3.93 -1.35
CA GLN A 63 -25.13 4.65 -1.24
C GLN A 63 -24.60 4.99 -2.64
N GLN A 64 -25.34 5.83 -3.35
CA GLN A 64 -25.12 6.05 -4.79
C GLN A 64 -23.80 6.77 -5.10
N GLU A 65 -23.36 7.69 -4.25
CA GLU A 65 -22.09 8.40 -4.50
C GLU A 65 -20.89 7.45 -4.35
N GLU A 66 -20.87 6.64 -3.30
CA GLU A 66 -19.84 5.64 -3.05
C GLU A 66 -19.85 4.56 -4.13
N ALA A 67 -21.04 4.16 -4.60
CA ALA A 67 -21.17 3.24 -5.72
C ALA A 67 -20.53 3.79 -7.00
N ARG A 68 -20.78 5.06 -7.34
CA ARG A 68 -20.17 5.72 -8.50
C ARG A 68 -18.66 5.85 -8.34
N GLN A 69 -18.18 6.19 -7.15
CA GLN A 69 -16.74 6.26 -6.86
C GLN A 69 -16.06 4.89 -7.02
N ALA A 70 -16.67 3.82 -6.50
CA ALA A 70 -16.15 2.46 -6.64
C ALA A 70 -16.11 2.02 -8.10
N LEU A 71 -17.16 2.31 -8.88
CA LEU A 71 -17.20 2.00 -10.31
C LEU A 71 -16.16 2.82 -11.10
N ALA A 72 -16.01 4.11 -10.81
CA ALA A 72 -14.98 4.96 -11.43
C ALA A 72 -13.57 4.43 -11.15
N ALA A 73 -13.32 3.98 -9.92
CA ALA A 73 -12.05 3.33 -9.57
C ALA A 73 -11.88 1.99 -10.31
N ALA A 74 -12.94 1.21 -10.56
CA ALA A 74 -12.84 -0.02 -11.32
C ALA A 74 -12.42 0.25 -12.78
N ILE A 75 -13.05 1.23 -13.42
CA ILE A 75 -12.75 1.65 -14.80
C ILE A 75 -11.33 2.23 -14.89
N GLY A 76 -10.93 3.04 -13.90
CA GLY A 76 -9.58 3.62 -13.85
C GLY A 76 -8.46 2.58 -13.90
N LEU A 77 -8.67 1.37 -13.36
CA LEU A 77 -7.64 0.32 -13.33
C LEU A 77 -7.25 -0.20 -14.72
N THR A 78 -8.14 -0.10 -15.71
CA THR A 78 -7.84 -0.49 -17.10
C THR A 78 -7.24 0.65 -17.92
N ASP A 79 -7.73 1.87 -17.70
CA ASP A 79 -7.47 2.98 -18.62
C ASP A 79 -6.22 3.78 -18.23
N ILE A 80 -5.89 3.76 -16.93
CA ILE A 80 -4.78 4.56 -16.39
C ILE A 80 -3.46 3.77 -16.48
N ARG A 81 -2.50 4.35 -17.20
CA ARG A 81 -1.14 3.82 -17.32
C ARG A 81 -0.35 4.02 -16.02
N ASP A 82 -0.26 5.26 -15.54
CA ASP A 82 0.41 5.61 -14.27
C ASP A 82 -0.59 5.56 -13.11
N LEU A 83 -0.71 4.38 -12.50
CA LEU A 83 -1.59 4.14 -11.36
C LEU A 83 -1.12 4.86 -10.10
N PHE A 84 0.18 5.05 -9.92
CA PHE A 84 0.70 5.68 -8.71
C PHE A 84 0.26 7.14 -8.64
N ARG A 85 0.39 7.91 -9.72
CA ARG A 85 -0.01 9.32 -9.73
C ARG A 85 -1.51 9.50 -9.90
N ASN A 86 -2.13 8.75 -10.81
CA ASN A 86 -3.46 9.07 -11.30
C ASN A 86 -4.58 8.17 -10.76
N HIS A 87 -4.26 7.13 -9.97
CA HIS A 87 -5.27 6.20 -9.46
C HIS A 87 -5.28 6.15 -7.92
N ALA A 88 -6.16 6.93 -7.30
CA ALA A 88 -6.24 7.07 -5.85
C ALA A 88 -6.40 5.73 -5.11
N PHE A 89 -7.28 4.84 -5.60
CA PHE A 89 -7.48 3.52 -4.99
C PHE A 89 -6.22 2.64 -5.03
N ALA A 90 -5.55 2.52 -6.19
CA ALA A 90 -4.35 1.70 -6.32
C ALA A 90 -3.23 2.20 -5.39
N ARG A 91 -3.01 3.52 -5.35
CA ARG A 91 -2.08 4.16 -4.43
C ARG A 91 -2.43 3.88 -2.97
N ALA A 92 -3.70 4.01 -2.59
CA ALA A 92 -4.15 3.76 -1.22
C ALA A 92 -3.99 2.29 -0.80
N VAL A 93 -4.29 1.34 -1.69
CA VAL A 93 -4.11 -0.10 -1.43
C VAL A 93 -2.64 -0.44 -1.24
N ALA A 94 -1.76 0.05 -2.12
CA ALA A 94 -0.32 -0.19 -1.99
C ALA A 94 0.23 0.45 -0.71
N HIS A 95 -0.09 1.71 -0.45
CA HIS A 95 0.31 2.38 0.79
C HIS A 95 -0.15 1.60 2.03
N ARG A 96 -1.40 1.12 2.04
CA ARG A 96 -1.91 0.35 3.17
C ARG A 96 -1.22 -1.00 3.31
N GLY A 97 -0.99 -1.70 2.20
CA GLY A 97 -0.29 -2.98 2.19
C GLY A 97 1.15 -2.86 2.70
N VAL A 98 1.88 -1.86 2.22
CA VAL A 98 3.24 -1.55 2.67
C VAL A 98 3.27 -1.24 4.17
N TRP A 99 2.35 -0.41 4.66
CA TRP A 99 2.26 -0.10 6.09
C TRP A 99 1.95 -1.33 6.95
N LEU A 100 1.07 -2.22 6.50
CA LEU A 100 0.76 -3.46 7.21
C LEU A 100 1.98 -4.39 7.28
N ALA A 101 2.67 -4.60 6.16
CA ALA A 101 3.87 -5.42 6.10
C ALA A 101 4.99 -4.84 7.00
N TYR A 102 5.15 -3.52 7.01
CA TYR A 102 6.08 -2.85 7.92
C TYR A 102 5.72 -3.08 9.40
N GLN A 103 4.43 -2.97 9.77
CA GLN A 103 3.99 -3.23 11.13
C GLN A 103 4.23 -4.68 11.57
N ASP A 104 4.02 -5.64 10.66
CA ASP A 104 4.24 -7.05 10.95
C ASP A 104 5.75 -7.35 11.13
N GLN A 105 6.64 -6.77 10.32
CA GLN A 105 8.08 -6.84 10.53
C GLN A 105 8.50 -6.30 11.90
N GLN A 106 7.96 -5.15 12.32
CA GLN A 106 8.26 -4.59 13.65
C GLN A 106 7.80 -5.51 14.79
N ARG A 107 6.65 -6.16 14.65
CA ARG A 107 6.15 -7.13 15.65
C ARG A 107 7.04 -8.37 15.74
N GLU A 108 7.51 -8.88 14.62
CA GLU A 108 8.44 -10.01 14.58
C GLU A 108 9.76 -9.67 15.26
N LEU A 109 10.36 -8.51 14.94
CA LEU A 109 11.59 -8.04 15.59
C LEU A 109 11.44 -7.89 17.11
N LEU A 110 10.32 -7.32 17.58
CA LEU A 110 10.02 -7.21 19.01
C LEU A 110 9.85 -8.58 19.66
N ALA A 111 9.18 -9.52 18.99
CA ALA A 111 9.01 -10.88 19.47
C ALA A 111 10.35 -11.65 19.54
N GLU A 112 11.24 -11.44 18.57
CA GLU A 112 12.60 -12.00 18.58
C GLU A 112 13.45 -11.43 19.71
N GLN A 113 13.39 -10.12 19.96
CA GLN A 113 14.07 -9.48 21.09
C GLN A 113 13.58 -10.03 22.44
N GLN A 114 12.26 -10.24 22.59
CA GLN A 114 11.67 -10.85 23.78
C GLN A 114 12.10 -12.31 23.96
N ARG A 115 12.20 -13.09 22.86
CA ARG A 115 12.68 -14.48 22.89
C ARG A 115 14.18 -14.59 23.17
N SER A 116 14.96 -13.59 22.75
CA SER A 116 16.43 -13.56 22.91
C SER A 116 16.87 -13.23 24.35
N GLY A 117 15.95 -12.79 25.23
CA GLY A 117 16.21 -12.66 26.66
C GLY A 117 17.26 -11.62 27.06
N ILE A 118 17.62 -10.68 26.16
CA ILE A 118 18.47 -9.55 26.54
C ILE A 118 17.57 -8.51 27.22
N VAL A 119 17.34 -8.71 28.51
CA VAL A 119 17.14 -7.59 29.44
C VAL A 119 18.46 -6.80 29.39
N GLN A 120 18.47 -5.64 28.75
CA GLN A 120 19.59 -4.71 28.96
C GLN A 120 19.43 -4.10 30.37
N PRO A 121 20.51 -4.00 31.16
CA PRO A 121 20.51 -3.30 32.45
C PRO A 121 20.27 -1.79 32.30
#